data_AF-A0A352IB96-F1
#
_entry.id   AF-A0A352IB96-F1
#
_cell.length_a   1.000
_cell.length_b   1.000
_cell.length_c   1.000
_cell.angle_alpha   90.00
_cell.angle_beta   90.00
_cell.angle_gamma   90.00
#
_symmetry.space_group_name_H-M   'P 1'
#
loop_
_entity.id
_entity.type
_entity.pdbx_description
1 polymer ?
#
loop_
_entity_poly.entity_id
_entity_poly.type
_entity_poly.pdbx_seq_one_letter_code
_entity_poly.pdbx_strand_id
1 'polypeptide(L)'
;MERFKSCYFKPGHLLALLLGIFAAILGGGMAMAGIGLDDVGRTTADPDGTGDAVKSDPNEGTPLEGATPDSPRKGLDQQSAAATGSALDQAGVTENHIDDYVSKFRAYRFPLHTDILRKARQIKVDTKEPNNWEVGEAVMEFTSLAKVAGGEEEATLTTAEIAKNDWKLIRRNATIMVGAPLGYKGQVKDNTPLVLFVVDKGATGITVRALNGPAKSASDPTTTVPEIPAGTTFFPMAPALSESEVEVEPNNAIPIETVCYLQKKVCAITYTELFERIKKKARWNVQDIKDWSLEMFRRECTRSMLISAPAKFYKHNERTGTETCYTENGIMRQLRLGYELTDGQIDFEDLIGIQAMLCGKYDTPNELTAYCGTKFIQRLLNIDFSKHKEYTVRNYTDESTKIKITSFESNFGKFNFVHEYGLNDLGYSECALIFSVEEAKHFYYQAGKTININHEKGEGGEVREAKSQYYIKDDCVKLDTFNSMIVGPSTLVGGYKLSALDAVLKSVNSLADVTAPATGDIVYLISDESGKPMGLYEYDGTDWKPYSGKSIFVG
;
A
#
# COMPACT_ATOMS: atom_id res chain seq x y z
N MET A 1 -18.85 20.53 53.31
CA MET A 1 -18.76 19.73 52.07
C MET A 1 -17.29 19.35 51.91
N GLU A 2 -16.85 18.12 52.20
CA GLU A 2 -17.17 16.85 51.50
C GLU A 2 -16.62 16.82 50.06
N ARG A 3 -15.74 15.91 49.64
CA ARG A 3 -14.91 14.92 50.39
C ARG A 3 -13.54 14.78 49.71
N PHE A 4 -12.44 14.82 50.47
CA PHE A 4 -11.18 14.20 50.05
C PHE A 4 -11.16 12.74 50.51
N LYS A 5 -10.72 11.82 49.64
CA LYS A 5 -10.38 10.44 50.03
C LYS A 5 -8.92 10.15 49.70
N SER A 6 -8.17 9.74 50.72
CA SER A 6 -6.83 9.18 50.56
C SER A 6 -6.91 7.73 50.08
N CYS A 7 -5.97 7.33 49.22
CA CYS A 7 -5.73 5.93 48.87
C CYS A 7 -4.31 5.53 49.31
N TYR A 8 -4.23 4.64 50.30
CA TYR A 8 -2.98 4.04 50.76
C TYR A 8 -2.34 3.16 49.68
N PHE A 9 -1.07 3.39 49.38
CA PHE A 9 -0.23 2.42 48.65
C PHE A 9 0.21 1.28 49.59
N LYS A 10 0.24 0.04 49.09
CA LYS A 10 0.75 -1.13 49.83
C LYS A 10 2.21 -1.42 49.46
N PRO A 11 3.09 -1.77 50.41
CA PRO A 11 4.54 -1.86 50.20
C PRO A 11 5.02 -3.15 49.48
N GLY A 12 4.20 -3.75 48.61
CA GLY A 12 4.51 -5.04 47.96
C GLY A 12 5.22 -4.96 46.61
N HIS A 13 5.00 -3.90 45.82
CA HIS A 13 5.43 -3.88 44.41
C HIS A 13 6.78 -3.21 44.14
N LEU A 14 7.40 -2.55 45.13
CA LEU A 14 8.71 -1.92 44.95
C LEU A 14 9.86 -2.94 44.81
N LEU A 15 9.72 -4.11 45.45
CA LEU A 15 10.76 -5.15 45.49
C LEU A 15 10.91 -5.91 44.16
N ALA A 16 9.80 -6.15 43.46
CA ALA A 16 9.80 -6.82 42.15
C ALA A 16 10.47 -5.96 41.06
N LEU A 17 10.30 -4.64 41.12
CA LEU A 17 10.89 -3.71 40.15
C LEU A 17 12.43 -3.64 40.30
N LEU A 18 12.95 -3.75 41.52
CA LEU A 18 14.39 -3.71 41.81
C LEU A 18 15.13 -4.99 41.39
N LEU A 19 14.47 -6.15 41.41
CA LEU A 19 15.07 -7.43 40.98
C LEU A 19 15.17 -7.58 39.46
N GLY A 20 14.25 -6.98 38.69
CA GLY A 20 14.31 -7.03 37.22
C GLY A 20 15.47 -6.24 36.61
N ILE A 21 15.94 -5.18 37.29
CA ILE A 21 16.98 -4.26 36.80
C ILE A 21 18.40 -4.86 36.90
N PHE A 22 18.61 -5.87 37.76
CA PHE A 22 19.93 -6.48 37.99
C PHE A 22 20.27 -7.66 37.05
N ALA A 23 19.33 -8.14 36.24
CA ALA A 23 19.49 -9.35 35.42
C ALA A 23 19.89 -9.10 33.95
N ALA A 24 20.10 -7.85 33.54
CA ALA A 24 20.33 -7.45 32.14
C ALA A 24 21.75 -6.94 31.84
N ILE A 25 22.70 -7.11 32.77
CA ILE A 25 24.10 -6.67 32.64
C ILE A 25 25.00 -7.87 32.99
N LEU A 26 26.07 -8.08 32.20
CA LEU A 26 26.94 -9.28 32.15
C LEU A 26 26.26 -10.49 31.47
N GLY A 27 26.59 -10.71 30.20
CA GLY A 27 26.16 -11.88 29.42
C GLY A 27 27.26 -12.95 29.30
N GLY A 28 27.08 -13.91 28.39
CA GLY A 28 28.14 -14.85 28.01
C GLY A 28 27.69 -16.28 27.69
N GLY A 29 27.59 -16.57 26.38
CA GLY A 29 28.03 -17.79 25.70
C GLY A 29 27.93 -19.21 26.31
N MET A 30 27.39 -20.11 25.47
CA MET A 30 27.81 -21.50 25.24
C MET A 30 27.42 -22.62 26.24
N ALA A 31 26.96 -23.71 25.63
CA ALA A 31 26.49 -24.97 26.23
C ALA A 31 27.58 -25.84 26.88
N MET A 32 27.17 -26.87 27.66
CA MET A 32 27.35 -28.29 27.30
C MET A 32 26.62 -29.26 28.26
N ALA A 33 26.64 -30.57 27.95
CA ALA A 33 25.71 -31.61 28.41
C ALA A 33 26.14 -32.49 29.61
N GLY A 34 25.20 -33.29 30.13
CA GLY A 34 25.41 -34.37 31.12
C GLY A 34 25.33 -33.91 32.58
N ILE A 35 25.04 -34.75 33.58
CA ILE A 35 24.91 -36.23 33.70
C ILE A 35 23.77 -36.50 34.71
N GLY A 36 23.09 -37.66 34.66
CA GLY A 36 22.13 -38.09 35.70
C GLY A 36 22.56 -39.38 36.41
N LEU A 37 22.12 -39.61 37.66
CA LEU A 37 22.17 -40.92 38.33
C LEU A 37 21.18 -40.99 39.54
N ASP A 38 20.24 -41.92 39.45
CA ASP A 38 19.72 -42.85 40.48
C ASP A 38 18.87 -42.41 41.70
N ASP A 39 18.21 -43.42 42.30
CA ASP A 39 17.00 -43.38 43.15
C ASP A 39 17.14 -44.21 44.45
N VAL A 40 16.71 -43.67 45.61
CA VAL A 40 16.44 -44.42 46.86
C VAL A 40 15.45 -43.66 47.78
N GLY A 41 14.32 -44.25 48.21
CA GLY A 41 13.55 -43.73 49.38
C GLY A 41 12.17 -44.35 49.67
N ARG A 42 12.00 -45.07 50.79
CA ARG A 42 10.76 -45.78 51.20
C ARG A 42 10.62 -45.90 52.74
N THR A 43 9.46 -46.18 53.37
CA THR A 43 8.12 -46.52 52.82
C THR A 43 7.05 -45.47 53.18
N THR A 44 5.92 -45.62 53.91
CA THR A 44 5.26 -46.69 54.70
C THR A 44 3.72 -46.57 54.62
N ALA A 45 2.99 -47.67 54.87
CA ALA A 45 1.55 -47.68 55.19
C ALA A 45 1.35 -47.47 56.72
N ASP A 46 0.17 -47.51 57.37
CA ASP A 46 -1.21 -48.01 57.11
C ASP A 46 -2.11 -47.37 58.24
N PRO A 47 -3.32 -47.84 58.66
CA PRO A 47 -4.43 -48.57 58.03
C PRO A 47 -5.81 -47.86 58.34
N ASP A 48 -6.89 -48.65 58.46
CA ASP A 48 -8.18 -48.38 59.15
C ASP A 48 -9.13 -47.29 58.60
N GLY A 49 -10.43 -47.61 58.46
CA GLY A 49 -11.43 -46.65 57.99
C GLY A 49 -12.88 -46.92 58.40
N THR A 50 -13.70 -45.87 58.36
CA THR A 50 -15.17 -45.87 58.14
C THR A 50 -15.67 -44.42 58.07
N GLY A 51 -16.61 -44.10 57.16
CA GLY A 51 -17.22 -42.77 57.04
C GLY A 51 -17.62 -42.41 55.59
N ASP A 52 -18.89 -42.59 55.24
CA ASP A 52 -19.38 -42.56 53.86
C ASP A 52 -19.63 -41.16 53.25
N ALA A 53 -19.31 -41.01 51.96
CA ALA A 53 -20.10 -40.20 51.00
C ALA A 53 -19.83 -40.64 49.54
N VAL A 54 -20.89 -40.89 48.77
CA VAL A 54 -20.79 -41.46 47.41
C VAL A 54 -20.71 -40.39 46.31
N LYS A 55 -19.72 -40.51 45.41
CA LYS A 55 -19.87 -40.26 43.95
C LYS A 55 -18.94 -41.18 43.16
N SER A 56 -19.49 -41.87 42.17
CA SER A 56 -18.74 -42.71 41.22
C SER A 56 -18.27 -41.90 40.01
N ASP A 57 -16.98 -41.96 39.67
CA ASP A 57 -16.47 -41.47 38.39
C ASP A 57 -16.65 -42.57 37.31
N PRO A 58 -17.22 -42.28 36.13
CA PRO A 58 -17.32 -43.24 35.03
C PRO A 58 -15.98 -43.62 34.35
N ASN A 59 -14.88 -42.90 34.61
CA ASN A 59 -13.64 -42.94 33.81
C ASN A 59 -12.41 -43.54 34.52
N GLU A 60 -12.55 -44.25 35.65
CA GLU A 60 -11.45 -45.04 36.23
C GLU A 60 -11.15 -46.32 35.41
N GLY A 61 -10.58 -46.13 34.22
CA GLY A 61 -10.01 -47.18 33.37
C GLY A 61 -8.53 -46.94 33.14
N THR A 62 -7.70 -47.94 33.41
CA THR A 62 -6.27 -47.91 33.07
C THR A 62 -6.08 -47.81 31.55
N PRO A 63 -5.08 -47.05 31.04
CA PRO A 63 -4.77 -47.00 29.62
C PRO A 63 -4.52 -48.38 29.03
N LEU A 64 -4.97 -48.61 27.79
CA LEU A 64 -4.71 -49.86 27.07
C LEU A 64 -3.20 -50.07 26.87
N GLU A 65 -2.71 -51.23 27.27
CA GLU A 65 -1.30 -51.60 27.20
C GLU A 65 -0.83 -51.59 25.74
N GLY A 66 0.10 -50.68 25.41
CA GLY A 66 0.57 -50.43 24.04
C GLY A 66 0.16 -49.08 23.45
N ALA A 67 -0.66 -48.27 24.12
CA ALA A 67 -0.89 -46.88 23.72
C ALA A 67 0.41 -46.05 23.81
N THR A 68 0.80 -45.38 22.72
CA THR A 68 1.94 -44.46 22.73
C THR A 68 1.66 -43.26 23.65
N PRO A 69 2.59 -42.84 24.53
CA PRO A 69 2.39 -41.67 25.38
C PRO A 69 2.13 -40.42 24.55
N ASP A 70 0.94 -39.83 24.71
CA ASP A 70 0.54 -38.70 23.88
C ASP A 70 1.39 -37.47 24.18
N SER A 71 1.96 -36.90 23.13
CA SER A 71 2.74 -35.67 23.20
C SER A 71 1.77 -34.50 23.01
N PRO A 72 1.56 -33.58 23.98
CA PRO A 72 0.37 -32.71 24.09
C PRO A 72 0.02 -31.72 22.95
N ARG A 73 0.56 -31.89 21.74
CA ARG A 73 0.30 -31.08 20.54
C ARG A 73 0.25 -31.87 19.21
N LYS A 74 0.32 -33.22 19.20
CA LYS A 74 0.31 -34.01 17.94
C LYS A 74 -0.41 -35.37 18.04
N GLY A 75 -1.73 -35.33 18.18
CA GLY A 75 -2.61 -36.47 17.97
C GLY A 75 -3.94 -36.03 17.33
N LEU A 76 -4.56 -36.89 16.53
CA LEU A 76 -5.99 -36.78 16.25
C LEU A 76 -6.72 -37.48 17.41
N ASP A 77 -7.32 -36.72 18.31
CA ASP A 77 -8.18 -37.31 19.35
C ASP A 77 -9.45 -37.86 18.68
N GLN A 78 -9.51 -39.17 18.50
CA GLN A 78 -10.64 -39.88 17.91
C GLN A 78 -11.64 -40.38 18.97
N GLN A 79 -11.78 -39.66 20.10
CA GLN A 79 -12.95 -39.81 20.96
C GLN A 79 -14.23 -39.45 20.20
N SER A 80 -15.26 -40.28 20.36
CA SER A 80 -16.44 -40.32 19.47
C SER A 80 -17.44 -39.18 19.68
N ALA A 81 -17.04 -37.95 19.38
CA ALA A 81 -17.94 -36.87 19.00
C ALA A 81 -18.09 -36.84 17.46
N ALA A 82 -19.24 -36.41 16.95
CA ALA A 82 -19.41 -36.23 15.52
C ALA A 82 -18.46 -35.14 14.99
N ALA A 83 -17.95 -35.30 13.76
CA ALA A 83 -17.08 -34.33 13.09
C ALA A 83 -17.85 -33.02 12.81
N THR A 84 -17.86 -32.13 13.79
CA THR A 84 -18.51 -30.82 13.73
C THR A 84 -17.54 -29.78 13.16
N GLY A 85 -18.05 -28.83 12.36
CA GLY A 85 -17.23 -27.77 11.76
C GLY A 85 -16.43 -26.97 12.80
N SER A 86 -17.02 -26.75 13.98
CA SER A 86 -16.38 -26.05 15.11
C SER A 86 -15.10 -26.72 15.61
N ALA A 87 -15.02 -28.06 15.58
CA ALA A 87 -13.83 -28.79 16.00
C ALA A 87 -12.71 -28.72 14.96
N LEU A 88 -13.06 -28.69 13.67
CA LEU A 88 -12.11 -28.54 12.56
C LEU A 88 -11.55 -27.10 12.49
N ASP A 89 -12.37 -26.11 12.84
CA ASP A 89 -11.99 -24.69 12.99
C ASP A 89 -11.02 -24.49 14.18
N GLN A 90 -11.35 -25.04 15.36
CA GLN A 90 -10.44 -25.03 16.51
C GLN A 90 -9.13 -25.81 16.28
N ALA A 91 -9.14 -26.83 15.42
CA ALA A 91 -7.94 -27.57 15.03
C ALA A 91 -7.08 -26.85 13.97
N GLY A 92 -7.56 -25.75 13.38
CA GLY A 92 -6.88 -25.05 12.28
C GLY A 92 -6.84 -25.84 10.96
N VAL A 93 -7.77 -26.80 10.78
CA VAL A 93 -7.82 -27.70 9.61
C VAL A 93 -8.83 -27.21 8.55
N THR A 94 -9.72 -26.28 8.89
CA THR A 94 -10.59 -25.61 7.91
C THR A 94 -9.86 -24.51 7.15
N GLU A 95 -9.63 -24.70 5.86
CA GLU A 95 -9.44 -23.56 4.94
C GLU A 95 -10.74 -22.76 4.82
N ASN A 96 -10.64 -21.44 4.57
CA ASN A 96 -11.77 -20.59 4.18
C ASN A 96 -12.18 -20.86 2.71
N HIS A 97 -12.57 -22.11 2.41
CA HIS A 97 -12.81 -22.62 1.05
C HIS A 97 -13.78 -21.77 0.19
N ILE A 98 -14.65 -20.96 0.78
CA ILE A 98 -15.66 -20.18 0.04
C ILE A 98 -15.03 -18.96 -0.64
N ASP A 99 -14.21 -18.16 0.05
CA ASP A 99 -13.57 -16.98 -0.54
C ASP A 99 -12.40 -17.38 -1.47
N ASP A 100 -11.75 -18.51 -1.15
CA ASP A 100 -10.83 -19.20 -2.05
C ASP A 100 -11.52 -19.68 -3.35
N TYR A 101 -12.72 -20.28 -3.26
CA TYR A 101 -13.51 -20.66 -4.44
C TYR A 101 -13.92 -19.42 -5.27
N VAL A 102 -14.39 -18.34 -4.62
CA VAL A 102 -14.77 -17.10 -5.32
C VAL A 102 -13.58 -16.45 -6.01
N SER A 103 -12.42 -16.37 -5.35
CA SER A 103 -11.20 -15.77 -5.94
C SER A 103 -10.58 -16.65 -7.04
N LYS A 104 -10.66 -17.99 -6.94
CA LYS A 104 -10.19 -18.92 -8.00
C LYS A 104 -11.18 -19.05 -9.17
N PHE A 105 -12.49 -18.89 -8.96
CA PHE A 105 -13.51 -19.06 -10.01
C PHE A 105 -13.26 -18.12 -11.19
N ARG A 106 -12.84 -18.70 -12.32
CA ARG A 106 -12.45 -18.00 -13.57
C ARG A 106 -11.50 -16.80 -13.31
N ALA A 107 -10.49 -16.97 -12.46
CA ALA A 107 -9.52 -15.92 -12.11
C ALA A 107 -8.99 -15.10 -13.32
N TYR A 108 -8.64 -15.78 -14.42
CA TYR A 108 -8.18 -15.17 -15.68
C TYR A 108 -9.16 -14.15 -16.30
N ARG A 109 -10.45 -14.17 -15.92
CA ARG A 109 -11.52 -13.29 -16.43
C ARG A 109 -11.74 -12.05 -15.58
N PHE A 110 -11.28 -12.08 -14.32
CA PHE A 110 -11.42 -11.00 -13.33
C PHE A 110 -10.10 -10.82 -12.55
N PRO A 111 -8.95 -10.64 -13.24
CA PRO A 111 -7.65 -10.71 -12.61
C PRO A 111 -7.49 -9.69 -11.48
N LEU A 112 -7.89 -8.43 -11.69
CA LEU A 112 -7.86 -7.38 -10.66
C LEU A 112 -8.53 -7.81 -9.36
N HIS A 113 -9.73 -8.39 -9.46
CA HIS A 113 -10.49 -8.85 -8.31
C HIS A 113 -9.88 -10.11 -7.65
N THR A 114 -9.18 -10.96 -8.41
CA THR A 114 -8.43 -12.11 -7.83
C THR A 114 -7.15 -11.64 -7.14
N ASP A 115 -6.39 -10.73 -7.76
CA ASP A 115 -5.13 -10.20 -7.23
C ASP A 115 -5.36 -9.40 -5.93
N ILE A 116 -6.39 -8.54 -5.89
CA ILE A 116 -6.79 -7.82 -4.66
C ILE A 116 -7.22 -8.78 -3.53
N LEU A 117 -7.88 -9.89 -3.86
CA LEU A 117 -8.30 -10.88 -2.86
C LEU A 117 -7.14 -11.71 -2.30
N ARG A 118 -5.95 -11.69 -2.92
CA ARG A 118 -4.89 -12.69 -2.64
C ARG A 118 -3.47 -12.14 -2.47
N LYS A 119 -3.17 -10.95 -3.00
CA LYS A 119 -1.86 -10.28 -2.93
C LYS A 119 -1.90 -9.01 -2.09
N ALA A 120 -2.98 -8.22 -2.19
CA ALA A 120 -3.16 -7.02 -1.40
C ALA A 120 -3.23 -7.31 0.11
N ARG A 121 -2.80 -6.35 0.94
CA ARG A 121 -2.76 -6.48 2.39
C ARG A 121 -4.18 -6.60 2.95
N GLN A 122 -4.53 -7.81 3.39
CA GLN A 122 -5.84 -8.14 3.95
C GLN A 122 -5.98 -7.55 5.36
N ILE A 123 -6.92 -6.64 5.59
CA ILE A 123 -7.14 -5.98 6.89
C ILE A 123 -8.60 -6.17 7.31
N LYS A 124 -8.84 -6.96 8.36
CA LYS A 124 -10.16 -7.05 8.99
C LYS A 124 -10.47 -5.76 9.76
N VAL A 125 -11.67 -5.23 9.59
CA VAL A 125 -12.17 -4.05 10.32
C VAL A 125 -13.55 -4.31 10.93
N ASP A 126 -13.82 -3.74 12.10
CA ASP A 126 -15.12 -3.87 12.79
C ASP A 126 -16.05 -2.64 12.55
N THR A 127 -15.69 -1.76 11.60
CA THR A 127 -16.44 -0.57 11.16
C THR A 127 -16.68 -0.57 9.64
N LYS A 128 -17.67 0.20 9.16
CA LYS A 128 -17.89 0.49 7.73
C LYS A 128 -17.06 1.68 7.24
N GLU A 129 -16.53 2.45 8.18
CA GLU A 129 -15.79 3.69 7.98
C GLU A 129 -14.42 3.56 8.66
N PRO A 130 -13.49 2.71 8.16
CA PRO A 130 -12.13 2.65 8.66
C PRO A 130 -11.30 3.79 8.09
N ASN A 131 -10.42 4.34 8.92
CA ASN A 131 -9.54 5.42 8.53
C ASN A 131 -8.20 4.82 8.09
N ASN A 132 -7.83 5.06 6.83
CA ASN A 132 -6.47 4.80 6.39
C ASN A 132 -5.55 5.93 6.86
N TRP A 133 -4.32 5.57 7.19
CA TRP A 133 -3.26 6.52 7.49
C TRP A 133 -2.15 6.34 6.47
N GLU A 134 -1.92 7.37 5.67
CA GLU A 134 -0.86 7.45 4.66
C GLU A 134 0.29 8.29 5.21
N VAL A 135 1.52 7.75 5.15
CA VAL A 135 2.73 8.52 5.40
C VAL A 135 3.35 8.82 4.05
N GLY A 136 3.32 10.10 3.67
CA GLY A 136 4.10 10.56 2.52
C GLY A 136 5.59 10.51 2.84
N GLU A 137 6.41 10.17 1.84
CA GLU A 137 7.85 10.29 1.95
C GLU A 137 8.26 11.76 2.19
N ALA A 138 9.30 11.96 2.99
CA ALA A 138 9.85 13.30 3.19
C ALA A 138 10.51 13.78 1.89
N VAL A 139 10.04 14.90 1.33
CA VAL A 139 10.65 15.51 0.14
C VAL A 139 12.06 15.99 0.50
N MET A 140 13.07 15.27 0.05
CA MET A 140 14.49 15.52 0.35
C MET A 140 15.15 16.58 -0.56
N GLU A 141 14.34 17.50 -1.11
CA GLU A 141 14.81 18.67 -1.84
C GLU A 141 13.85 19.85 -1.64
N PHE A 142 14.36 21.08 -1.73
CA PHE A 142 13.53 22.30 -1.70
C PHE A 142 14.12 23.36 -2.63
N THR A 143 13.34 24.41 -2.95
CA THR A 143 13.74 25.45 -3.92
C THR A 143 13.66 26.83 -3.28
N SER A 144 14.63 27.72 -3.56
CA SER A 144 14.56 29.11 -3.08
C SER A 144 13.44 29.91 -3.75
N LEU A 145 12.61 30.55 -2.92
CA LEU A 145 11.57 31.49 -3.37
C LEU A 145 12.16 32.86 -3.75
N ALA A 146 13.25 33.25 -3.10
CA ALA A 146 13.94 34.52 -3.31
C ALA A 146 15.46 34.34 -3.38
N LYS A 147 16.16 35.38 -3.84
CA LYS A 147 17.63 35.44 -3.87
C LYS A 147 18.17 35.56 -2.45
N VAL A 148 19.14 34.71 -2.10
CA VAL A 148 19.89 34.79 -0.85
C VAL A 148 21.01 35.83 -1.01
N ALA A 149 21.06 36.79 -0.09
CA ALA A 149 22.18 37.73 -0.01
C ALA A 149 23.46 37.02 0.44
N GLY A 150 24.57 37.26 -0.25
CA GLY A 150 25.88 36.69 0.08
C GLY A 150 26.88 37.76 0.53
N GLY A 151 28.02 37.29 1.05
CA GLY A 151 29.14 38.11 1.53
C GLY A 151 29.37 38.03 3.05
N GLU A 152 28.39 37.55 3.80
CA GLU A 152 28.48 37.31 5.25
C GLU A 152 29.00 35.90 5.56
N GLU A 153 29.55 35.70 6.76
CA GLU A 153 30.02 34.38 7.23
C GLU A 153 28.84 33.42 7.49
N GLU A 154 27.72 33.96 7.96
CA GLU A 154 26.46 33.23 8.15
C GLU A 154 25.32 33.97 7.47
N ALA A 155 24.41 33.24 6.82
CA ALA A 155 23.22 33.76 6.20
C ALA A 155 21.97 33.14 6.84
N THR A 156 20.99 33.97 7.18
CA THR A 156 19.69 33.49 7.70
C THR A 156 18.70 33.36 6.55
N LEU A 157 18.23 32.14 6.32
CA LEU A 157 17.19 31.81 5.34
C LEU A 157 15.84 31.76 6.04
N THR A 158 14.95 32.68 5.69
CA THR A 158 13.65 32.88 6.35
C THR A 158 12.50 32.39 5.47
N THR A 159 11.26 32.65 5.90
CA THR A 159 10.05 32.43 5.08
C THR A 159 9.95 33.29 3.80
N ALA A 160 10.91 34.20 3.56
CA ALA A 160 11.03 34.91 2.29
C ALA A 160 11.91 34.14 1.27
N GLU A 161 12.95 33.45 1.75
CA GLU A 161 13.88 32.69 0.91
C GLU A 161 13.46 31.22 0.74
N ILE A 162 12.83 30.62 1.75
CA ILE A 162 12.39 29.21 1.77
C ILE A 162 10.89 29.15 2.10
N ALA A 163 10.14 28.19 1.54
CA ALA A 163 8.72 28.03 1.88
C ALA A 163 8.51 27.62 3.36
N LYS A 164 7.35 27.99 3.90
CA LYS A 164 7.05 27.98 5.36
C LYS A 164 7.10 26.60 6.03
N ASN A 165 7.11 25.51 5.26
CA ASN A 165 7.18 24.14 5.78
C ASN A 165 8.53 23.47 5.53
N ASP A 166 9.19 23.74 4.41
CA ASP A 166 10.40 23.05 3.95
C ASP A 166 11.55 23.19 4.96
N TRP A 167 11.75 24.39 5.52
CA TRP A 167 12.78 24.63 6.54
C TRP A 167 12.62 23.80 7.82
N LYS A 168 11.43 23.23 8.07
CA LYS A 168 11.17 22.35 9.23
C LYS A 168 11.72 20.94 9.01
N LEU A 169 11.77 20.48 7.75
CA LEU A 169 12.32 19.18 7.35
C LEU A 169 13.85 19.12 7.55
N ILE A 170 14.49 20.29 7.42
CA ILE A 170 15.92 20.48 7.64
C ILE A 170 16.21 20.42 9.15
N ARG A 171 17.15 19.58 9.58
CA ARG A 171 17.58 19.44 10.98
C ARG A 171 18.68 20.45 11.32
N ARG A 172 18.80 20.86 12.59
CA ARG A 172 20.04 21.53 13.07
C ARG A 172 21.26 20.59 12.83
N ASN A 173 22.44 21.16 12.60
CA ASN A 173 23.68 20.47 12.25
C ASN A 173 23.63 19.70 10.91
N ALA A 174 22.53 19.76 10.14
CA ALA A 174 22.47 19.20 8.80
C ALA A 174 23.45 19.91 7.85
N THR A 175 24.05 19.14 6.95
CA THR A 175 24.70 19.70 5.76
C THR A 175 23.66 19.81 4.62
N ILE A 176 23.85 20.75 3.69
CA ILE A 176 22.94 20.98 2.56
C ILE A 176 23.79 21.20 1.30
N MET A 177 23.57 20.43 0.24
CA MET A 177 24.17 20.70 -1.07
C MET A 177 23.29 21.67 -1.87
N VAL A 178 23.91 22.64 -2.54
CA VAL A 178 23.24 23.70 -3.31
C VAL A 178 23.52 23.49 -4.80
N GLY A 179 22.47 23.41 -5.63
CA GLY A 179 22.60 23.11 -7.06
C GLY A 179 23.38 24.16 -7.85
N ALA A 180 23.26 25.44 -7.48
CA ALA A 180 24.09 26.54 -7.98
C ALA A 180 24.05 27.75 -7.00
N PRO A 181 25.15 28.49 -6.79
CA PRO A 181 26.44 28.41 -7.49
C PRO A 181 27.34 27.25 -7.04
N LEU A 182 28.40 27.01 -7.80
CA LEU A 182 29.49 26.09 -7.45
C LEU A 182 30.39 26.65 -6.34
N GLY A 183 30.99 25.74 -5.58
CA GLY A 183 31.88 26.00 -4.45
C GLY A 183 33.28 26.50 -4.83
N TYR A 184 34.04 26.82 -3.78
CA TYR A 184 35.28 27.57 -3.83
C TYR A 184 36.39 26.91 -3.00
N LYS A 185 37.64 27.22 -3.37
CA LYS A 185 38.87 26.84 -2.69
C LYS A 185 39.72 28.08 -2.49
N GLY A 186 39.67 28.62 -1.27
CA GLY A 186 40.08 30.00 -1.03
C GLY A 186 39.12 30.95 -1.76
N GLN A 187 39.65 31.83 -2.62
CA GLN A 187 38.83 32.75 -3.43
C GLN A 187 38.56 32.26 -4.87
N VAL A 188 39.11 31.11 -5.27
CA VAL A 188 38.96 30.55 -6.62
C VAL A 188 37.80 29.56 -6.64
N LYS A 189 36.98 29.54 -7.70
CA LYS A 189 35.95 28.50 -7.88
C LYS A 189 36.61 27.14 -8.15
N ASP A 190 36.20 26.12 -7.41
CA ASP A 190 36.78 24.76 -7.45
C ASP A 190 35.95 23.81 -8.33
N ASN A 191 34.82 24.30 -8.87
CA ASN A 191 33.82 23.58 -9.65
C ASN A 191 33.14 22.38 -8.94
N THR A 192 33.42 22.17 -7.66
CA THR A 192 32.67 21.29 -6.77
C THR A 192 31.31 21.92 -6.41
N PRO A 193 30.28 21.14 -6.00
CA PRO A 193 29.02 21.71 -5.50
C PRO A 193 29.26 22.56 -4.24
N LEU A 194 28.48 23.64 -4.07
CA LEU A 194 28.49 24.41 -2.83
C LEU A 194 27.78 23.60 -1.73
N VAL A 195 28.42 23.50 -0.55
CA VAL A 195 27.87 22.83 0.63
C VAL A 195 27.74 23.83 1.77
N LEU A 196 26.56 23.88 2.36
CA LEU A 196 26.23 24.66 3.55
C LEU A 196 26.10 23.75 4.77
N PHE A 197 26.25 24.32 5.96
CA PHE A 197 26.01 23.69 7.25
C PHE A 197 25.01 24.52 8.06
N VAL A 198 24.02 23.87 8.65
CA VAL A 198 22.94 24.50 9.44
C VAL A 198 23.43 24.73 10.87
N VAL A 199 23.88 25.96 11.14
CA VAL A 199 24.38 26.41 12.45
C VAL A 199 23.23 26.50 13.46
N ASP A 200 22.08 27.04 13.04
CA ASP A 200 20.91 27.14 13.90
C ASP A 200 19.58 27.02 13.13
N LYS A 201 18.51 26.73 13.86
CA LYS A 201 17.14 26.54 13.38
C LYS A 201 16.21 27.35 14.29
N GLY A 202 15.79 28.52 13.80
CA GLY A 202 14.91 29.44 14.51
C GLY A 202 13.43 29.06 14.37
N ALA A 203 12.54 29.93 14.86
CA ALA A 203 11.09 29.69 14.79
C ALA A 203 10.48 29.87 13.37
N THR A 204 11.22 30.47 12.44
CA THR A 204 10.73 30.88 11.10
C THR A 204 11.80 30.77 10.00
N GLY A 205 12.82 29.92 10.18
CA GLY A 205 13.95 29.83 9.26
C GLY A 205 15.16 29.12 9.85
N ILE A 206 16.25 29.05 9.07
CA ILE A 206 17.53 28.43 9.44
C ILE A 206 18.70 29.41 9.23
N THR A 207 19.75 29.29 10.04
CA THR A 207 21.01 30.01 9.86
C THR A 207 22.04 29.06 9.29
N VAL A 208 22.66 29.42 8.17
CA VAL A 208 23.60 28.58 7.42
C VAL A 208 24.97 29.24 7.25
N ARG A 209 26.02 28.41 7.34
CA ARG A 209 27.41 28.77 7.04
C ARG A 209 27.90 27.97 5.83
N ALA A 210 28.68 28.55 4.93
CA ALA A 210 29.23 27.81 3.79
C ALA A 210 30.51 27.05 4.17
N LEU A 211 30.58 25.74 3.89
CA LEU A 211 31.77 24.92 4.15
C LEU A 211 32.86 25.10 3.08
N ASN A 212 32.45 25.33 1.83
CA ASN A 212 33.32 25.66 0.69
C ASN A 212 32.84 26.92 -0.04
N GLY A 213 32.44 27.93 0.72
CA GLY A 213 32.18 29.28 0.19
C GLY A 213 33.47 30.07 -0.07
N PRO A 214 33.41 31.22 -0.75
CA PRO A 214 34.60 32.05 -0.98
C PRO A 214 35.20 32.54 0.34
N ALA A 215 36.52 32.37 0.49
CA ALA A 215 37.27 32.89 1.62
C ALA A 215 37.26 34.43 1.65
N LYS A 216 37.15 34.99 2.85
CA LYS A 216 37.00 36.44 3.11
C LYS A 216 38.17 37.26 2.56
N SER A 217 39.40 36.73 2.62
CA SER A 217 40.56 37.29 1.90
C SER A 217 41.62 36.21 1.65
N ALA A 218 42.65 36.51 0.84
CA ALA A 218 43.81 35.62 0.70
C ALA A 218 44.60 35.41 2.03
N SER A 219 44.39 36.28 3.02
CA SER A 219 44.98 36.23 4.37
C SER A 219 44.02 35.70 5.45
N ASP A 220 42.75 35.50 5.13
CA ASP A 220 41.70 35.08 6.06
C ASP A 220 40.89 33.95 5.42
N PRO A 221 41.13 32.68 5.82
CA PRO A 221 40.49 31.51 5.22
C PRO A 221 39.02 31.35 5.61
N THR A 222 38.47 32.23 6.46
CA THR A 222 37.07 32.18 6.88
C THR A 222 36.15 32.27 5.67
N THR A 223 35.27 31.29 5.51
CA THR A 223 34.37 31.17 4.37
C THR A 223 33.14 32.06 4.55
N THR A 224 32.72 32.72 3.47
CA THR A 224 31.48 33.49 3.40
C THR A 224 30.44 32.74 2.57
N VAL A 225 29.16 32.96 2.83
CA VAL A 225 28.06 32.44 2.00
C VAL A 225 28.04 33.24 0.69
N PRO A 226 28.20 32.61 -0.48
CA PRO A 226 28.09 33.32 -1.77
C PRO A 226 26.63 33.68 -2.07
N GLU A 227 26.41 34.61 -2.99
CA GLU A 227 25.06 34.92 -3.49
C GLU A 227 24.41 33.67 -4.14
N ILE A 228 23.20 33.31 -3.69
CA ILE A 228 22.42 32.20 -4.24
C ILE A 228 21.19 32.75 -4.96
N PRO A 229 20.99 32.44 -6.26
CA PRO A 229 19.80 32.86 -7.00
C PRO A 229 18.47 32.39 -6.39
N ALA A 230 17.38 33.04 -6.78
CA ALA A 230 16.04 32.49 -6.63
C ALA A 230 15.84 31.33 -7.63
N GLY A 231 15.05 30.32 -7.26
CA GLY A 231 14.86 29.12 -8.08
C GLY A 231 15.99 28.10 -7.99
N THR A 232 16.96 28.27 -7.08
CA THR A 232 18.01 27.28 -6.82
C THR A 232 17.45 26.11 -6.00
N THR A 233 17.80 24.88 -6.37
CA THR A 233 17.49 23.68 -5.59
C THR A 233 18.53 23.41 -4.48
N PHE A 234 18.05 22.88 -3.36
CA PHE A 234 18.81 22.55 -2.17
C PHE A 234 18.48 21.12 -1.74
N PHE A 235 19.51 20.36 -1.36
CA PHE A 235 19.42 18.95 -0.99
C PHE A 235 19.93 18.75 0.44
N PRO A 236 19.04 18.57 1.44
CA PRO A 236 19.43 18.21 2.80
C PRO A 236 20.19 16.88 2.85
N MET A 237 21.35 16.89 3.50
CA MET A 237 22.22 15.74 3.70
C MET A 237 22.27 15.35 5.19
N ALA A 238 23.20 14.47 5.54
CA ALA A 238 23.36 14.00 6.93
C ALA A 238 23.74 15.14 7.90
N PRO A 239 23.36 15.02 9.19
CA PRO A 239 23.90 15.86 10.25
C PRO A 239 25.38 15.57 10.47
N ALA A 240 26.18 16.63 10.61
CA ALA A 240 27.57 16.55 11.03
C ALA A 240 27.67 16.95 12.51
N LEU A 241 27.95 15.97 13.38
CA LEU A 241 28.08 16.15 14.82
C LEU A 241 29.57 16.21 15.23
N SER A 242 29.89 16.93 16.30
CA SER A 242 31.20 16.85 16.95
C SER A 242 31.40 15.54 17.71
N GLU A 243 32.65 15.21 18.06
CA GLU A 243 33.02 13.97 18.78
C GLU A 243 32.23 13.75 20.09
N SER A 244 31.81 14.83 20.74
CA SER A 244 31.02 14.83 21.97
C SER A 244 29.49 14.83 21.78
N GLU A 245 28.99 15.06 20.56
CA GLU A 245 27.56 15.15 20.27
C GLU A 245 27.01 13.80 19.78
N VAL A 246 25.99 13.30 20.47
CA VAL A 246 25.30 12.03 20.13
C VAL A 246 23.82 12.27 19.79
N GLU A 247 23.25 13.39 20.23
CA GLU A 247 21.84 13.74 20.02
C GLU A 247 21.64 14.58 18.77
N VAL A 248 20.55 14.32 18.04
CA VAL A 248 20.10 15.10 16.88
C VAL A 248 18.58 15.14 16.83
N GLU A 249 18.02 16.19 16.22
CA GLU A 249 16.57 16.27 15.97
C GLU A 249 16.08 15.03 15.21
N PRO A 250 15.00 14.35 15.69
CA PRO A 250 14.42 13.23 14.96
C PRO A 250 13.75 13.72 13.67
N ASN A 251 13.71 12.87 12.65
CA ASN A 251 12.92 13.13 11.45
C ASN A 251 11.43 13.19 11.82
N ASN A 252 10.73 14.23 11.38
CA ASN A 252 9.30 14.38 11.58
C ASN A 252 8.52 13.79 10.39
N ALA A 253 7.61 12.86 10.67
CA ALA A 253 6.66 12.33 9.70
C ALA A 253 5.23 12.47 10.28
N ILE A 254 4.34 13.14 9.55
CA ILE A 254 2.95 13.36 9.98
C ILE A 254 2.05 12.53 9.06
N PRO A 255 1.43 11.44 9.56
CA PRO A 255 0.48 10.65 8.78
C PRO A 255 -0.78 11.48 8.44
N ILE A 256 -1.28 11.34 7.21
CA ILE A 256 -2.51 11.96 6.73
C ILE A 256 -3.65 10.93 6.82
N GLU A 257 -4.79 11.34 7.38
CA GLU A 257 -5.97 10.49 7.55
C GLU A 257 -6.88 10.53 6.30
N THR A 258 -7.28 9.36 5.81
CA THR A 258 -8.27 9.22 4.72
C THR A 258 -9.33 8.19 5.09
N VAL A 259 -10.58 8.65 5.27
CA VAL A 259 -11.73 7.78 5.57
C VAL A 259 -12.07 6.92 4.34
N CYS A 260 -12.14 5.60 4.52
CA CYS A 260 -12.56 4.65 3.50
C CYS A 260 -14.00 4.17 3.79
N TYR A 261 -14.75 3.78 2.76
CA TYR A 261 -16.12 3.27 2.90
C TYR A 261 -16.24 1.85 2.36
N LEU A 262 -16.64 0.90 3.22
CA LEU A 262 -16.87 -0.49 2.82
C LEU A 262 -18.24 -0.65 2.16
N GLN A 263 -18.27 -1.25 0.98
CA GLN A 263 -19.51 -1.54 0.28
C GLN A 263 -19.96 -2.98 0.54
N LYS A 264 -21.21 -3.14 0.96
CA LYS A 264 -21.84 -4.45 1.14
C LYS A 264 -22.28 -5.02 -0.21
N LYS A 265 -21.59 -6.04 -0.70
CA LYS A 265 -21.77 -6.68 -2.01
C LYS A 265 -22.44 -8.03 -1.81
N VAL A 266 -23.57 -8.28 -2.47
CA VAL A 266 -24.39 -9.49 -2.26
C VAL A 266 -24.70 -10.18 -3.59
N CYS A 267 -24.28 -11.43 -3.73
CA CYS A 267 -24.76 -12.33 -4.77
C CYS A 267 -25.98 -13.10 -4.24
N ALA A 268 -27.10 -13.07 -4.98
CA ALA A 268 -28.29 -13.84 -4.66
C ALA A 268 -28.52 -14.91 -5.75
N ILE A 269 -28.59 -16.18 -5.32
CA ILE A 269 -28.79 -17.34 -6.20
C ILE A 269 -30.07 -18.05 -5.76
N THR A 270 -31.18 -17.76 -6.42
CA THR A 270 -32.50 -18.35 -6.12
C THR A 270 -32.95 -19.26 -7.26
N TYR A 271 -33.42 -20.46 -6.90
CA TYR A 271 -33.98 -21.43 -7.84
C TYR A 271 -35.16 -22.18 -7.20
N THR A 272 -36.01 -22.79 -8.04
CA THR A 272 -37.19 -23.54 -7.58
C THR A 272 -37.03 -25.04 -7.79
N GLU A 273 -37.76 -25.85 -7.02
CA GLU A 273 -37.72 -27.30 -7.20
C GLU A 273 -38.35 -27.73 -8.53
N LEU A 274 -39.39 -27.02 -9.00
CA LEU A 274 -39.91 -27.21 -10.35
C LEU A 274 -38.84 -26.97 -11.42
N PHE A 275 -37.94 -26.00 -11.23
CA PHE A 275 -36.80 -25.82 -12.12
C PHE A 275 -35.84 -27.01 -12.10
N GLU A 276 -35.60 -27.65 -10.95
CA GLU A 276 -34.80 -28.88 -10.89
C GLU A 276 -35.49 -30.05 -11.61
N ARG A 277 -36.78 -30.27 -11.32
CA ARG A 277 -37.56 -31.45 -11.76
C ARG A 277 -37.99 -31.43 -13.23
N ILE A 278 -38.13 -30.25 -13.86
CA ILE A 278 -38.67 -30.16 -15.23
C ILE A 278 -37.67 -30.60 -16.31
N LYS A 279 -38.14 -31.45 -17.24
CA LYS A 279 -37.36 -31.88 -18.43
C LYS A 279 -37.21 -30.73 -19.44
N LYS A 280 -36.13 -29.97 -19.32
CA LYS A 280 -35.77 -28.88 -20.23
C LYS A 280 -35.35 -29.40 -21.62
N LYS A 281 -35.54 -28.57 -22.66
CA LYS A 281 -35.09 -28.84 -24.04
C LYS A 281 -33.55 -28.74 -24.20
N ALA A 282 -32.90 -27.91 -23.38
CA ALA A 282 -31.44 -27.82 -23.26
C ALA A 282 -31.02 -28.29 -21.86
N ARG A 283 -29.80 -28.80 -21.68
CA ARG A 283 -29.32 -29.41 -20.42
C ARG A 283 -28.94 -28.38 -19.33
N TRP A 284 -29.80 -27.40 -19.07
CA TRP A 284 -29.56 -26.38 -18.04
C TRP A 284 -29.82 -26.93 -16.63
N ASN A 285 -28.80 -26.95 -15.78
CA ASN A 285 -28.83 -27.46 -14.42
C ASN A 285 -28.68 -26.32 -13.39
N VAL A 286 -28.72 -26.62 -12.08
CA VAL A 286 -28.62 -25.58 -11.04
C VAL A 286 -27.19 -25.04 -10.87
N GLN A 287 -26.15 -25.82 -11.19
CA GLN A 287 -24.77 -25.34 -11.21
C GLN A 287 -24.56 -24.30 -12.32
N ASP A 288 -25.19 -24.45 -13.49
CA ASP A 288 -25.11 -23.45 -14.56
C ASP A 288 -25.67 -22.09 -14.13
N ILE A 289 -26.71 -22.07 -13.26
CA ILE A 289 -27.21 -20.85 -12.63
C ILE A 289 -26.19 -20.30 -11.62
N LYS A 290 -25.62 -21.15 -10.76
CA LYS A 290 -24.61 -20.75 -9.76
C LYS A 290 -23.38 -20.12 -10.40
N ASP A 291 -22.83 -20.76 -11.41
CA ASP A 291 -21.69 -20.30 -12.20
C ASP A 291 -21.98 -18.95 -12.89
N TRP A 292 -23.18 -18.79 -13.47
CA TRP A 292 -23.58 -17.55 -14.12
C TRP A 292 -23.80 -16.40 -13.12
N SER A 293 -24.51 -16.64 -12.01
CA SER A 293 -24.70 -15.65 -10.95
C SER A 293 -23.37 -15.25 -10.31
N LEU A 294 -22.45 -16.19 -10.11
CA LEU A 294 -21.11 -15.90 -9.59
C LEU A 294 -20.26 -15.12 -10.61
N GLU A 295 -20.32 -15.45 -11.89
CA GLU A 295 -19.65 -14.68 -12.95
C GLU A 295 -20.16 -13.24 -13.03
N MET A 296 -21.47 -13.03 -12.96
CA MET A 296 -22.07 -11.70 -12.95
C MET A 296 -21.66 -10.92 -11.70
N PHE A 297 -21.72 -11.53 -10.52
CA PHE A 297 -21.28 -10.91 -9.27
C PHE A 297 -19.79 -10.55 -9.29
N ARG A 298 -18.89 -11.44 -9.75
CA ARG A 298 -17.47 -11.11 -9.88
C ARG A 298 -17.23 -9.95 -10.83
N ARG A 299 -17.98 -9.87 -11.94
CA ARG A 299 -17.92 -8.76 -12.90
C ARG A 299 -18.41 -7.45 -12.29
N GLU A 300 -19.49 -7.48 -11.52
CA GLU A 300 -20.03 -6.31 -10.81
C GLU A 300 -19.07 -5.80 -9.74
N CYS A 301 -18.52 -6.69 -8.89
CA CYS A 301 -17.48 -6.33 -7.93
C CYS A 301 -16.25 -5.71 -8.60
N THR A 302 -15.78 -6.28 -9.72
CA THR A 302 -14.62 -5.74 -10.46
C THR A 302 -14.91 -4.32 -11.00
N ARG A 303 -16.11 -4.07 -11.52
CA ARG A 303 -16.53 -2.75 -11.99
C ARG A 303 -16.65 -1.73 -10.86
N SER A 304 -17.22 -2.11 -9.71
CA SER A 304 -17.29 -1.25 -8.52
C SER A 304 -15.87 -0.90 -8.01
N MET A 305 -15.00 -1.90 -7.86
CA MET A 305 -13.59 -1.71 -7.49
C MET A 305 -12.83 -0.83 -8.48
N LEU A 306 -13.20 -0.79 -9.76
CA LEU A 306 -12.57 0.11 -10.75
C LEU A 306 -13.04 1.57 -10.61
N ILE A 307 -14.35 1.82 -10.63
CA ILE A 307 -14.90 3.15 -10.98
C ILE A 307 -15.86 3.79 -9.95
N SER A 308 -16.25 3.04 -8.91
CA SER A 308 -17.25 3.48 -7.92
C SER A 308 -16.90 4.84 -7.30
N ALA A 309 -17.93 5.61 -6.95
CA ALA A 309 -17.77 6.88 -6.24
C ALA A 309 -18.06 6.65 -4.74
N PRO A 310 -17.21 7.14 -3.83
CA PRO A 310 -17.43 6.97 -2.40
C PRO A 310 -18.60 7.85 -1.93
N ALA A 311 -19.67 7.23 -1.46
CA ALA A 311 -20.82 7.95 -0.90
C ALA A 311 -21.44 7.22 0.30
N LYS A 312 -21.95 8.03 1.22
CA LYS A 312 -22.68 7.64 2.44
C LYS A 312 -24.07 8.27 2.38
N PHE A 313 -25.13 7.46 2.37
CA PHE A 313 -26.50 7.95 2.22
C PHE A 313 -27.50 7.06 2.97
N TYR A 314 -28.64 7.64 3.36
CA TYR A 314 -29.70 6.87 4.03
C TYR A 314 -30.56 6.11 3.02
N LYS A 315 -30.85 4.85 3.31
CA LYS A 315 -31.74 3.99 2.54
C LYS A 315 -32.81 3.41 3.45
N HIS A 316 -34.08 3.53 3.05
CA HIS A 316 -35.18 2.90 3.76
C HIS A 316 -35.31 1.42 3.37
N ASN A 317 -35.62 0.58 4.37
CA ASN A 317 -35.83 -0.85 4.28
C ASN A 317 -37.11 -1.19 5.05
N GLU A 318 -38.12 -1.71 4.36
CA GLU A 318 -39.45 -2.00 4.92
C GLU A 318 -39.41 -2.94 6.15
N ARG A 319 -38.35 -3.74 6.30
CA ARG A 319 -38.19 -4.71 7.40
C ARG A 319 -37.44 -4.19 8.63
N THR A 320 -36.60 -3.16 8.49
CA THR A 320 -35.67 -2.71 9.55
C THR A 320 -35.65 -1.18 9.75
N GLY A 321 -36.36 -0.41 8.93
CA GLY A 321 -36.39 1.04 9.00
C GLY A 321 -35.34 1.70 8.10
N THR A 322 -34.84 2.86 8.50
CA THR A 322 -33.87 3.62 7.70
C THR A 322 -32.44 3.33 8.15
N GLU A 323 -31.64 2.77 7.25
CA GLU A 323 -30.25 2.34 7.49
C GLU A 323 -29.27 3.21 6.68
N THR A 324 -28.02 3.32 7.11
CA THR A 324 -26.96 3.97 6.31
C THR A 324 -26.40 2.99 5.30
N CYS A 325 -26.38 3.38 4.04
CA CYS A 325 -25.77 2.67 2.93
C CYS A 325 -24.45 3.35 2.52
N TYR A 326 -23.49 2.52 2.10
CA TYR A 326 -22.13 2.92 1.74
C TYR A 326 -21.78 2.37 0.36
N THR A 327 -20.96 3.13 -0.38
CA THR A 327 -20.41 2.77 -1.68
C THR A 327 -18.90 2.97 -1.66
N GLU A 328 -18.15 2.08 -2.30
CA GLU A 328 -16.69 2.06 -2.20
C GLU A 328 -16.04 3.12 -3.09
N ASN A 329 -14.81 3.51 -2.77
CA ASN A 329 -14.00 4.36 -3.65
C ASN A 329 -13.32 3.48 -4.71
N GLY A 330 -13.63 3.70 -6.00
CA GLY A 330 -13.00 2.95 -7.09
C GLY A 330 -11.52 3.31 -7.27
N ILE A 331 -10.69 2.32 -7.61
CA ILE A 331 -9.23 2.42 -7.80
C ILE A 331 -8.86 3.54 -8.76
N MET A 332 -9.60 3.73 -9.86
CA MET A 332 -9.33 4.83 -10.80
C MET A 332 -9.36 6.21 -10.12
N ARG A 333 -10.16 6.38 -9.06
CA ARG A 333 -10.30 7.62 -8.27
C ARG A 333 -9.20 7.83 -7.22
N GLN A 334 -8.27 6.89 -7.13
CA GLN A 334 -7.19 6.86 -6.14
C GLN A 334 -5.80 6.92 -6.79
N LEU A 335 -5.74 6.83 -8.12
CA LEU A 335 -4.52 7.07 -8.89
C LEU A 335 -4.15 8.55 -8.77
N ARG A 336 -2.85 8.86 -8.77
CA ARG A 336 -2.35 10.24 -8.62
C ARG A 336 -1.83 10.84 -9.91
N LEU A 337 -1.35 10.03 -10.85
CA LEU A 337 -0.75 10.49 -12.10
C LEU A 337 -1.60 10.09 -13.32
N GLY A 338 -1.71 10.98 -14.30
CA GLY A 338 -2.14 10.65 -15.66
C GLY A 338 -0.96 10.71 -16.63
N TYR A 339 -0.90 9.79 -17.58
CA TYR A 339 0.05 9.84 -18.70
C TYR A 339 -0.71 9.73 -20.04
N GLU A 340 -0.67 10.82 -20.80
CA GLU A 340 -1.31 10.92 -22.10
C GLU A 340 -0.36 10.48 -23.22
N LEU A 341 -0.77 9.45 -23.95
CA LEU A 341 -0.06 8.84 -25.06
C LEU A 341 -0.19 9.64 -26.38
N THR A 342 0.92 9.88 -27.06
CA THR A 342 0.99 10.52 -28.38
C THR A 342 0.22 9.68 -29.41
N ASP A 343 -0.75 10.29 -30.08
CA ASP A 343 -1.69 9.62 -31.01
C ASP A 343 -2.35 8.34 -30.44
N GLY A 344 -2.34 8.18 -29.12
CA GLY A 344 -2.82 7.00 -28.40
C GLY A 344 -1.94 5.75 -28.53
N GLN A 345 -0.80 5.79 -29.23
CA GLN A 345 0.16 4.68 -29.29
C GLN A 345 1.08 4.67 -28.06
N ILE A 346 1.70 3.54 -27.76
CA ILE A 346 2.70 3.43 -26.69
C ILE A 346 3.97 2.88 -27.30
N ASP A 347 5.04 3.66 -27.26
CA ASP A 347 6.35 3.27 -27.78
C ASP A 347 7.25 2.70 -26.68
N PHE A 348 8.46 2.25 -27.05
CA PHE A 348 9.41 1.68 -26.10
C PHE A 348 9.96 2.76 -25.14
N GLU A 349 10.14 3.96 -25.66
CA GLU A 349 10.56 5.15 -24.97
C GLU A 349 9.52 5.61 -23.92
N ASP A 350 8.21 5.47 -24.20
CA ASP A 350 7.14 5.66 -23.20
C ASP A 350 7.23 4.65 -22.06
N LEU A 351 7.49 3.36 -22.37
CA LEU A 351 7.62 2.32 -21.34
C LEU A 351 8.76 2.64 -20.37
N ILE A 352 9.90 3.11 -20.88
CA ILE A 352 11.01 3.57 -20.03
C ILE A 352 10.63 4.84 -19.25
N GLY A 353 9.96 5.82 -19.88
CA GLY A 353 9.52 7.04 -19.20
C GLY A 353 8.56 6.78 -18.04
N ILE A 354 7.51 5.99 -18.28
CA ILE A 354 6.53 5.57 -17.27
C ILE A 354 7.21 4.80 -16.15
N GLN A 355 8.19 3.94 -16.45
CA GLN A 355 8.92 3.20 -15.43
C GLN A 355 9.89 4.07 -14.63
N ALA A 356 10.63 4.98 -15.28
CA ALA A 356 11.52 5.92 -14.58
C ALA A 356 10.73 6.89 -13.68
N MET A 357 9.50 7.24 -14.03
CA MET A 357 8.61 8.02 -13.16
C MET A 357 8.09 7.22 -11.96
N LEU A 358 7.66 5.97 -12.17
CA LEU A 358 7.00 5.16 -11.13
C LEU A 358 7.95 4.33 -10.26
N CYS A 359 9.22 4.21 -10.65
CA CYS A 359 10.24 3.43 -9.94
C CYS A 359 11.61 4.14 -9.78
N GLY A 360 11.73 5.43 -10.15
CA GLY A 360 13.05 6.06 -10.32
C GLY A 360 13.51 7.13 -9.31
N LYS A 361 12.61 7.93 -8.70
CA LYS A 361 13.03 9.10 -7.87
C LYS A 361 12.89 8.91 -6.34
N TYR A 362 11.99 8.03 -5.89
CA TYR A 362 11.55 7.93 -4.48
C TYR A 362 11.42 6.47 -4.03
N ASP A 363 11.06 6.23 -2.76
CA ASP A 363 10.83 4.87 -2.24
C ASP A 363 9.67 4.22 -3.02
N THR A 364 10.02 3.20 -3.80
CA THR A 364 9.20 2.73 -4.90
C THR A 364 9.17 1.21 -4.97
N PRO A 365 7.99 0.61 -5.20
CA PRO A 365 7.88 -0.82 -5.44
C PRO A 365 8.65 -1.19 -6.71
N ASN A 366 9.68 -2.02 -6.55
CA ASN A 366 10.48 -2.61 -7.62
C ASN A 366 9.64 -3.50 -8.57
N GLU A 367 8.40 -3.84 -8.20
CA GLU A 367 7.46 -4.60 -9.02
C GLU A 367 6.07 -3.92 -9.02
N LEU A 368 5.66 -3.41 -10.19
CA LEU A 368 4.36 -2.76 -10.42
C LEU A 368 3.47 -3.58 -11.36
N THR A 369 2.15 -3.51 -11.15
CA THR A 369 1.17 -4.23 -11.98
C THR A 369 0.32 -3.27 -12.79
N ALA A 370 0.29 -3.48 -14.10
CA ALA A 370 -0.43 -2.70 -15.09
C ALA A 370 -1.67 -3.48 -15.58
N TYR A 371 -2.85 -3.13 -15.06
CA TYR A 371 -4.13 -3.69 -15.49
C TYR A 371 -4.59 -2.98 -16.76
N CYS A 372 -4.60 -3.71 -17.88
CA CYS A 372 -4.71 -3.13 -19.21
C CYS A 372 -6.00 -3.54 -19.94
N GLY A 373 -6.58 -2.59 -20.66
CA GLY A 373 -7.64 -2.85 -21.63
C GLY A 373 -7.15 -3.63 -22.86
N THR A 374 -8.08 -4.19 -23.64
CA THR A 374 -7.76 -5.09 -24.76
C THR A 374 -6.99 -4.39 -25.87
N LYS A 375 -7.34 -3.14 -26.20
CA LYS A 375 -6.63 -2.37 -27.23
C LYS A 375 -5.26 -1.91 -26.72
N PHE A 376 -5.12 -1.59 -25.43
CA PHE A 376 -3.81 -1.28 -24.83
C PHE A 376 -2.85 -2.47 -24.97
N ILE A 377 -3.29 -3.69 -24.65
CA ILE A 377 -2.47 -4.90 -24.86
C ILE A 377 -2.17 -5.15 -26.35
N GLN A 378 -3.11 -4.86 -27.26
CA GLN A 378 -2.84 -4.95 -28.70
C GLN A 378 -1.76 -3.95 -29.15
N ARG A 379 -1.71 -2.74 -28.57
CA ARG A 379 -0.62 -1.78 -28.82
C ARG A 379 0.71 -2.27 -28.25
N LEU A 380 0.72 -2.71 -26.99
CA LEU A 380 1.90 -3.27 -26.32
C LEU A 380 2.54 -4.44 -27.09
N LEU A 381 1.72 -5.30 -27.71
CA LEU A 381 2.17 -6.43 -28.53
C LEU A 381 2.65 -6.04 -29.94
N ASN A 382 2.40 -4.80 -30.38
CA ASN A 382 2.83 -4.27 -31.69
C ASN A 382 4.12 -3.43 -31.61
N ILE A 383 4.67 -3.19 -30.41
CA ILE A 383 5.92 -2.43 -30.22
C ILE A 383 7.09 -3.15 -30.89
N ASP A 384 7.89 -2.41 -31.67
CA ASP A 384 9.10 -2.97 -32.29
C ASP A 384 10.30 -2.98 -31.33
N PHE A 385 10.44 -4.09 -30.60
CA PHE A 385 11.61 -4.35 -29.75
C PHE A 385 12.91 -4.61 -30.54
N SER A 386 12.95 -4.53 -31.88
CA SER A 386 14.13 -4.87 -32.69
C SER A 386 15.38 -4.03 -32.36
N LYS A 387 15.18 -2.78 -31.90
CA LYS A 387 16.25 -1.87 -31.46
C LYS A 387 16.78 -2.20 -30.05
N HIS A 388 15.98 -2.83 -29.19
CA HIS A 388 16.18 -2.88 -27.73
C HIS A 388 16.31 -4.32 -27.19
N LYS A 389 17.07 -5.15 -27.91
CA LYS A 389 17.23 -6.60 -27.68
C LYS A 389 17.79 -7.00 -26.30
N GLU A 390 18.31 -6.05 -25.54
CA GLU A 390 18.89 -6.29 -24.20
C GLU A 390 17.81 -6.37 -23.12
N TYR A 391 16.64 -5.76 -23.33
CA TYR A 391 15.52 -5.79 -22.39
C TYR A 391 14.64 -7.02 -22.61
N THR A 392 14.33 -7.74 -21.54
CA THR A 392 13.64 -9.04 -21.66
C THR A 392 12.13 -8.91 -21.40
N VAL A 393 11.32 -9.01 -22.47
CA VAL A 393 9.87 -9.24 -22.32
C VAL A 393 9.62 -10.73 -22.06
N ARG A 394 9.09 -11.09 -20.88
CA ARG A 394 8.78 -12.49 -20.51
C ARG A 394 7.29 -12.72 -20.39
N ASN A 395 6.77 -13.71 -21.09
CA ASN A 395 5.39 -14.18 -20.91
C ASN A 395 5.36 -15.38 -19.96
N TYR A 396 4.64 -15.27 -18.85
CA TYR A 396 4.43 -16.39 -17.91
C TYR A 396 2.98 -16.47 -17.41
N THR A 397 2.68 -17.52 -16.66
CA THR A 397 1.42 -17.64 -15.92
C THR A 397 1.76 -17.70 -14.44
N ASP A 398 1.23 -16.78 -13.64
CA ASP A 398 1.40 -16.76 -12.20
C ASP A 398 0.84 -18.05 -11.59
N GLU A 399 1.69 -18.83 -10.92
CA GLU A 399 1.28 -20.11 -10.37
C GLU A 399 0.27 -19.98 -9.23
N SER A 400 0.25 -18.84 -8.52
CA SER A 400 -0.66 -18.61 -7.40
C SER A 400 -2.08 -18.34 -7.91
N THR A 401 -2.24 -17.40 -8.85
CA THR A 401 -3.55 -16.92 -9.34
C THR A 401 -4.04 -17.59 -10.62
N LYS A 402 -3.13 -18.23 -11.38
CA LYS A 402 -3.33 -18.74 -12.75
C LYS A 402 -3.68 -17.65 -13.78
N ILE A 403 -3.27 -16.41 -13.52
CA ILE A 403 -3.38 -15.27 -14.45
C ILE A 403 -2.16 -15.27 -15.38
N LYS A 404 -2.36 -14.92 -16.66
CA LYS A 404 -1.26 -14.71 -17.62
C LYS A 404 -0.69 -13.30 -17.47
N ILE A 405 0.63 -13.20 -17.40
CA ILE A 405 1.37 -11.95 -17.21
C ILE A 405 2.38 -11.79 -18.34
N THR A 406 2.41 -10.60 -18.96
CA THR A 406 3.52 -10.13 -19.80
C THR A 406 4.39 -9.24 -18.92
N SER A 407 5.61 -9.66 -18.61
CA SER A 407 6.54 -8.92 -17.75
C SER A 407 7.56 -8.18 -18.61
N PHE A 408 7.76 -6.89 -18.32
CA PHE A 408 8.90 -6.10 -18.77
C PHE A 408 9.85 -5.90 -17.58
N GLU A 409 11.16 -6.02 -17.80
CA GLU A 409 12.20 -5.97 -16.76
C GLU A 409 13.33 -5.06 -17.25
N SER A 410 13.72 -4.09 -16.43
CA SER A 410 14.75 -3.09 -16.73
C SER A 410 15.53 -2.72 -15.45
N ASN A 411 16.57 -1.88 -15.57
CA ASN A 411 17.32 -1.39 -14.41
C ASN A 411 16.50 -0.51 -13.45
N PHE A 412 15.31 -0.05 -13.86
CA PHE A 412 14.34 0.63 -13.00
C PHE A 412 13.37 -0.35 -12.30
N GLY A 413 13.49 -1.67 -12.49
CA GLY A 413 12.64 -2.69 -11.88
C GLY A 413 11.75 -3.44 -12.87
N LYS A 414 10.54 -3.84 -12.45
CA LYS A 414 9.68 -4.78 -13.16
C LYS A 414 8.23 -4.31 -13.31
N PHE A 415 7.70 -4.38 -14.53
CA PHE A 415 6.30 -4.09 -14.86
C PHE A 415 5.56 -5.36 -15.31
N ASN A 416 4.47 -5.71 -14.64
CA ASN A 416 3.58 -6.84 -14.96
C ASN A 416 2.32 -6.36 -15.70
N PHE A 417 2.23 -6.57 -17.00
CA PHE A 417 1.02 -6.29 -17.79
C PHE A 417 0.02 -7.45 -17.69
N VAL A 418 -1.22 -7.12 -17.31
CA VAL A 418 -2.32 -8.05 -17.03
C VAL A 418 -3.59 -7.61 -17.76
N HIS A 419 -4.31 -8.55 -18.39
CA HIS A 419 -5.51 -8.23 -19.19
C HIS A 419 -6.77 -8.11 -18.34
N GLU A 420 -7.16 -6.89 -17.96
CA GLU A 420 -8.39 -6.66 -17.21
C GLU A 420 -9.58 -6.46 -18.17
N TYR A 421 -10.52 -7.41 -18.14
CA TYR A 421 -11.70 -7.37 -19.00
C TYR A 421 -12.68 -6.27 -18.58
N GLY A 422 -12.78 -5.96 -17.29
CA GLY A 422 -13.64 -4.94 -16.72
C GLY A 422 -13.38 -3.51 -17.23
N LEU A 423 -12.15 -3.20 -17.67
CA LEU A 423 -11.85 -1.91 -18.31
C LEU A 423 -12.60 -1.74 -19.64
N ASN A 424 -12.72 -2.82 -20.43
CA ASN A 424 -13.44 -2.80 -21.70
C ASN A 424 -14.95 -2.64 -21.49
N ASP A 425 -15.49 -3.32 -20.48
CA ASP A 425 -16.89 -3.20 -20.04
C ASP A 425 -17.27 -1.76 -19.62
N LEU A 426 -16.29 -0.95 -19.20
CA LEU A 426 -16.43 0.45 -18.78
C LEU A 426 -16.02 1.46 -19.87
N GLY A 427 -15.58 1.01 -21.04
CA GLY A 427 -15.13 1.86 -22.17
C GLY A 427 -13.62 2.10 -22.24
N TYR A 428 -12.88 1.93 -21.13
CA TYR A 428 -11.42 2.14 -20.98
C TYR A 428 -10.56 1.04 -21.63
N SER A 429 -11.01 0.50 -22.76
CA SER A 429 -10.32 -0.54 -23.54
C SER A 429 -8.92 -0.12 -24.05
N GLU A 430 -8.65 1.19 -24.08
CA GLU A 430 -7.41 1.82 -24.57
C GLU A 430 -6.48 2.30 -23.45
N CYS A 431 -6.82 2.04 -22.19
CA CYS A 431 -6.07 2.50 -21.03
C CYS A 431 -5.41 1.34 -20.27
N ALA A 432 -4.42 1.69 -19.46
CA ALA A 432 -3.87 0.85 -18.39
C ALA A 432 -3.91 1.58 -17.05
N LEU A 433 -4.15 0.85 -15.96
CA LEU A 433 -4.02 1.34 -14.59
C LEU A 433 -2.80 0.67 -13.94
N ILE A 434 -1.81 1.45 -13.53
CA ILE A 434 -0.53 0.96 -13.00
C ILE A 434 -0.44 1.31 -11.52
N PHE A 435 -0.29 0.30 -10.66
CA PHE A 435 -0.09 0.47 -9.22
C PHE A 435 0.49 -0.80 -8.58
N SER A 436 0.95 -0.69 -7.33
CA SER A 436 1.39 -1.83 -6.54
C SER A 436 0.22 -2.51 -5.84
N VAL A 437 0.07 -3.81 -6.09
CA VAL A 437 -1.04 -4.59 -5.52
C VAL A 437 -0.74 -5.00 -4.10
N GLU A 438 0.51 -5.34 -3.78
CA GLU A 438 0.89 -5.91 -2.47
C GLU A 438 0.89 -4.87 -1.36
N GLU A 439 1.15 -3.61 -1.71
CA GLU A 439 1.07 -2.45 -0.80
C GLU A 439 -0.35 -1.89 -0.68
N ALA A 440 -1.25 -2.20 -1.62
CA ALA A 440 -2.65 -1.83 -1.51
C ALA A 440 -3.32 -2.53 -0.31
N LYS A 441 -4.22 -1.81 0.37
CA LYS A 441 -4.95 -2.29 1.55
C LYS A 441 -6.36 -2.72 1.15
N HIS A 442 -6.67 -4.00 1.35
CA HIS A 442 -8.02 -4.54 1.21
C HIS A 442 -8.69 -4.61 2.59
N PHE A 443 -9.51 -3.60 2.89
CA PHE A 443 -10.26 -3.55 4.14
C PHE A 443 -11.55 -4.37 4.00
N TYR A 444 -11.80 -5.28 4.94
CA TYR A 444 -13.01 -6.11 4.94
C TYR A 444 -13.65 -6.20 6.33
N TYR A 445 -14.97 -6.08 6.38
CA TYR A 445 -15.77 -6.42 7.54
C TYR A 445 -16.22 -7.88 7.49
N GLN A 446 -16.43 -8.41 6.28
CA GLN A 446 -16.95 -9.76 6.06
C GLN A 446 -16.33 -10.39 4.80
N ALA A 447 -15.38 -11.31 5.02
CA ALA A 447 -14.69 -12.08 3.97
C ALA A 447 -15.56 -13.23 3.42
N GLY A 448 -16.69 -12.88 2.81
CA GLY A 448 -17.50 -13.83 2.03
C GLY A 448 -18.27 -14.88 2.84
N LYS A 449 -19.45 -14.51 3.37
CA LYS A 449 -20.35 -15.46 4.06
C LYS A 449 -21.49 -15.92 3.16
N THR A 450 -21.64 -17.23 2.97
CA THR A 450 -22.84 -17.82 2.38
C THR A 450 -23.94 -18.02 3.43
N ILE A 451 -25.16 -17.57 3.13
CA ILE A 451 -26.38 -17.78 3.91
C ILE A 451 -27.39 -18.52 3.03
N ASN A 452 -27.82 -19.70 3.47
CA ASN A 452 -28.88 -20.46 2.81
C ASN A 452 -30.23 -20.13 3.44
N ILE A 453 -31.17 -19.62 2.65
CA ILE A 453 -32.56 -19.40 3.06
C ILE A 453 -33.43 -20.40 2.32
N ASN A 454 -34.12 -21.25 3.08
CA ASN A 454 -35.13 -22.16 2.59
C ASN A 454 -36.50 -21.46 2.67
N HIS A 455 -37.20 -21.30 1.54
CA HIS A 455 -38.51 -20.65 1.50
C HIS A 455 -39.69 -21.64 1.54
N GLU A 456 -39.44 -22.94 1.72
CA GLU A 456 -40.48 -23.99 1.88
C GLU A 456 -41.50 -23.67 3.00
N LYS A 457 -41.15 -22.78 3.93
CA LYS A 457 -42.06 -22.16 4.91
C LYS A 457 -41.97 -20.64 4.79
N GLY A 458 -42.91 -20.03 4.06
CA GLY A 458 -43.03 -18.57 3.97
C GLY A 458 -43.55 -17.94 5.27
N GLU A 459 -43.33 -16.63 5.42
CA GLU A 459 -44.01 -15.82 6.43
C GLU A 459 -45.53 -15.95 6.21
N GLY A 460 -46.29 -16.28 7.27
CA GLY A 460 -47.72 -16.59 7.17
C GLY A 460 -48.07 -18.06 6.87
N GLY A 461 -47.10 -18.93 6.61
CA GLY A 461 -47.32 -20.37 6.41
C GLY A 461 -47.58 -20.81 4.96
N GLU A 462 -47.39 -19.93 3.98
CA GLU A 462 -47.39 -20.32 2.57
C GLU A 462 -46.25 -21.31 2.26
N VAL A 463 -46.56 -22.40 1.56
CA VAL A 463 -45.55 -23.32 1.02
C VAL A 463 -45.03 -22.74 -0.29
N ARG A 464 -43.74 -22.40 -0.35
CA ARG A 464 -43.08 -21.90 -1.57
C ARG A 464 -41.88 -22.77 -1.92
N GLU A 465 -41.93 -23.47 -3.05
CA GLU A 465 -40.88 -24.40 -3.53
C GLU A 465 -39.60 -23.68 -4.03
N ALA A 466 -38.98 -22.83 -3.21
CA ALA A 466 -37.83 -22.01 -3.58
C ALA A 466 -36.67 -22.10 -2.57
N LYS A 467 -35.45 -22.18 -3.09
CA LYS A 467 -34.20 -22.24 -2.33
C LYS A 467 -33.29 -21.10 -2.77
N SER A 468 -32.81 -20.31 -1.81
CA SER A 468 -31.98 -19.13 -2.06
C SER A 468 -30.66 -19.25 -1.32
N GLN A 469 -29.56 -19.03 -2.03
CA GLN A 469 -28.21 -18.92 -1.46
C GLN A 469 -27.72 -17.47 -1.64
N TYR A 470 -27.35 -16.82 -0.53
CA TYR A 470 -26.84 -15.45 -0.54
C TYR A 470 -25.38 -15.46 -0.13
N TYR A 471 -24.47 -15.09 -1.04
CA TYR A 471 -23.07 -14.83 -0.69
C TYR A 471 -22.91 -13.32 -0.42
N ILE A 472 -22.42 -12.98 0.78
CA ILE A 472 -22.27 -11.60 1.25
C ILE A 472 -20.79 -11.32 1.52
N LYS A 473 -20.23 -10.38 0.76
CA LYS A 473 -18.94 -9.74 1.03
C LYS A 473 -19.17 -8.30 1.46
N ASP A 474 -18.28 -7.75 2.28
CA ASP A 474 -18.38 -6.38 2.77
C ASP A 474 -16.96 -5.81 2.91
N ASP A 475 -16.57 -5.00 1.92
CA ASP A 475 -15.18 -4.70 1.59
C ASP A 475 -14.99 -3.39 0.81
N CYS A 476 -13.76 -2.86 0.85
CA CYS A 476 -13.25 -1.85 -0.08
C CYS A 476 -11.73 -1.97 -0.26
N VAL A 477 -11.19 -1.24 -1.24
CA VAL A 477 -9.76 -1.23 -1.59
C VAL A 477 -9.22 0.20 -1.48
N LYS A 478 -8.08 0.36 -0.80
CA LYS A 478 -7.34 1.63 -0.71
C LYS A 478 -5.92 1.44 -1.26
N LEU A 479 -5.54 2.24 -2.24
CA LEU A 479 -4.13 2.39 -2.63
C LEU A 479 -3.40 3.19 -1.54
N ASP A 480 -2.24 2.71 -1.11
CA ASP A 480 -1.45 3.33 -0.04
C ASP A 480 -0.25 4.13 -0.58
N THR A 481 0.14 3.86 -1.82
CA THR A 481 1.35 4.41 -2.45
C THR A 481 1.04 5.59 -3.37
N PHE A 482 2.00 6.51 -3.44
CA PHE A 482 1.93 7.69 -4.31
C PHE A 482 2.21 7.32 -5.78
N ASN A 483 2.91 6.20 -5.99
CA ASN A 483 3.35 5.66 -7.27
C ASN A 483 2.21 4.91 -7.98
N SER A 484 1.19 5.64 -8.42
CA SER A 484 0.01 5.08 -9.12
C SER A 484 -0.49 5.97 -10.25
N MET A 485 -0.76 5.36 -11.42
CA MET A 485 -0.94 6.07 -12.69
C MET A 485 -2.04 5.47 -13.58
N ILE A 486 -2.76 6.33 -14.32
CA ILE A 486 -3.55 5.95 -15.50
C ILE A 486 -2.80 6.34 -16.78
N VAL A 487 -2.64 5.38 -17.69
CA VAL A 487 -1.98 5.57 -19.00
C VAL A 487 -3.02 5.39 -20.11
N GLY A 488 -3.04 6.26 -21.12
CA GLY A 488 -3.96 6.13 -22.26
C GLY A 488 -4.00 7.37 -23.17
N PRO A 489 -4.91 7.43 -24.16
CA PRO A 489 -5.07 8.60 -25.01
C PRO A 489 -5.68 9.79 -24.24
N SER A 490 -5.32 11.03 -24.61
CA SER A 490 -5.78 12.27 -23.93
C SER A 490 -7.30 12.37 -23.75
N THR A 491 -8.08 11.84 -24.69
CA THR A 491 -9.55 11.83 -24.62
C THR A 491 -10.12 10.99 -23.48
N LEU A 492 -9.35 10.01 -22.98
CA LEU A 492 -9.70 9.15 -21.84
C LEU A 492 -8.90 9.45 -20.57
N VAL A 493 -7.78 10.18 -20.67
CA VAL A 493 -6.98 10.64 -19.52
C VAL A 493 -7.41 12.05 -19.11
N GLY A 494 -6.98 13.12 -19.79
CA GLY A 494 -7.39 14.49 -19.49
C GLY A 494 -8.88 14.78 -19.72
N GLY A 495 -9.56 14.00 -20.56
CA GLY A 495 -11.02 13.98 -20.68
C GLY A 495 -11.72 13.42 -19.43
N TYR A 496 -11.08 12.50 -18.72
CA TYR A 496 -11.56 11.93 -17.47
C TYR A 496 -11.04 12.77 -16.28
N LYS A 497 -11.56 14.00 -16.16
CA LYS A 497 -11.26 14.93 -15.05
C LYS A 497 -11.78 14.43 -13.70
N LEU A 498 -11.10 13.41 -13.18
CA LEU A 498 -11.02 13.16 -11.76
C LEU A 498 -10.31 14.33 -11.10
N SER A 499 -10.99 15.00 -10.18
CA SER A 499 -10.42 15.98 -9.24
C SER A 499 -9.58 15.29 -8.15
N ALA A 500 -8.70 14.37 -8.57
CA ALA A 500 -7.93 13.45 -7.74
C ALA A 500 -6.61 13.00 -8.40
N LEU A 501 -6.38 13.31 -9.69
CA LEU A 501 -5.04 13.25 -10.26
C LEU A 501 -4.29 14.51 -9.80
N ASP A 502 -3.16 14.31 -9.14
CA ASP A 502 -2.26 15.37 -8.67
C ASP A 502 -1.51 16.01 -9.86
N ALA A 503 -1.21 15.23 -10.92
CA ALA A 503 -0.77 15.74 -12.23
C ALA A 503 -1.26 14.88 -13.40
N VAL A 504 -1.33 15.50 -14.58
CA VAL A 504 -1.46 14.83 -15.88
C VAL A 504 -0.27 15.26 -16.74
N LEU A 505 0.50 14.28 -17.21
CA LEU A 505 1.65 14.46 -18.07
C LEU A 505 1.31 14.00 -19.49
N LYS A 506 1.93 14.60 -20.49
CA LYS A 506 1.75 14.21 -21.91
C LYS A 506 3.08 13.82 -22.55
N SER A 507 3.13 12.71 -23.28
CA SER A 507 4.26 12.36 -24.14
C SER A 507 4.32 13.27 -25.37
N VAL A 508 5.52 13.67 -25.79
CA VAL A 508 5.73 14.52 -26.99
C VAL A 508 6.99 14.12 -27.75
N ASN A 509 6.94 14.15 -29.08
CA ASN A 509 8.11 13.93 -29.93
C ASN A 509 9.05 15.15 -29.91
N SER A 510 8.46 16.35 -30.00
CA SER A 510 9.12 17.65 -29.85
C SER A 510 8.36 18.52 -28.85
N LEU A 511 9.08 19.35 -28.10
CA LEU A 511 8.51 20.36 -27.21
C LEU A 511 7.76 21.46 -28.00
N ALA A 512 7.98 21.56 -29.32
CA ALA A 512 7.24 22.44 -30.23
C ALA A 512 5.87 21.84 -30.66
N ASP A 513 5.62 20.55 -30.45
CA ASP A 513 4.30 19.93 -30.70
C ASP A 513 3.23 20.42 -29.71
N VAL A 514 3.64 21.06 -28.60
CA VAL A 514 2.75 21.62 -27.59
C VAL A 514 2.27 23.00 -28.03
N THR A 515 1.09 23.04 -28.65
CA THR A 515 0.45 24.31 -29.04
C THR A 515 -0.06 25.08 -27.81
N ALA A 516 0.55 26.24 -27.54
CA ALA A 516 0.18 27.16 -26.46
C ALA A 516 0.24 26.57 -25.03
N PRO A 517 1.43 26.17 -24.54
CA PRO A 517 1.61 25.66 -23.19
C PRO A 517 1.32 26.72 -22.11
N ALA A 518 0.77 26.26 -20.99
CA ALA A 518 0.55 27.06 -19.78
C ALA A 518 1.70 26.87 -18.79
N THR A 519 1.93 27.88 -17.93
CA THR A 519 2.92 27.78 -16.85
C THR A 519 2.57 26.62 -15.91
N GLY A 520 3.47 25.66 -15.76
CA GLY A 520 3.26 24.44 -14.97
C GLY A 520 2.77 23.23 -15.77
N ASP A 521 2.59 23.33 -17.09
CA ASP A 521 2.40 22.13 -17.93
C ASP A 521 3.65 21.24 -17.88
N ILE A 522 3.47 19.93 -17.69
CA ILE A 522 4.55 18.94 -17.62
C ILE A 522 4.42 17.95 -18.78
N VAL A 523 5.51 17.74 -19.52
CA VAL A 523 5.58 16.78 -20.64
C VAL A 523 6.76 15.82 -20.48
N TYR A 524 6.63 14.63 -21.07
CA TYR A 524 7.73 13.69 -21.27
C TYR A 524 8.18 13.73 -22.74
N LEU A 525 9.39 14.22 -22.96
CA LEU A 525 10.02 14.28 -24.28
C LEU A 525 10.59 12.89 -24.61
N ILE A 526 10.03 12.19 -25.60
CA ILE A 526 10.42 10.82 -25.96
C ILE A 526 11.62 10.75 -26.93
N SER A 527 12.19 11.87 -27.38
CA SER A 527 13.39 11.90 -28.24
C SER A 527 14.26 13.14 -28.03
N ASP A 528 15.58 13.02 -28.17
CA ASP A 528 16.52 14.13 -27.97
C ASP A 528 16.27 15.30 -28.96
N GLU A 529 15.96 16.48 -28.44
CA GLU A 529 15.66 17.68 -29.22
C GLU A 529 16.74 18.76 -29.05
N SER A 530 17.66 18.83 -30.01
CA SER A 530 18.57 19.98 -30.22
C SER A 530 19.27 20.55 -28.96
N GLY A 531 19.66 19.67 -28.02
CA GLY A 531 20.33 20.04 -26.76
C GLY A 531 19.47 19.87 -25.50
N LYS A 532 18.19 19.53 -25.65
CA LYS A 532 17.29 19.05 -24.59
C LYS A 532 17.14 17.51 -24.73
N PRO A 533 17.78 16.69 -23.87
CA PRO A 533 17.70 15.24 -23.97
C PRO A 533 16.32 14.68 -23.56
N MET A 534 16.03 13.43 -23.94
CA MET A 534 14.87 12.67 -23.47
C MET A 534 14.66 12.80 -21.95
N GLY A 535 13.43 13.10 -21.52
CA GLY A 535 13.14 13.33 -20.10
C GLY A 535 11.89 14.17 -19.83
N LEU A 536 11.69 14.53 -18.56
CA LEU A 536 10.58 15.38 -18.12
C LEU A 536 10.93 16.87 -18.24
N TYR A 537 9.98 17.67 -18.73
CA TYR A 537 10.09 19.12 -18.86
C TYR A 537 8.84 19.83 -18.30
N GLU A 538 9.05 20.95 -17.59
CA GLU A 538 8.00 21.87 -17.10
C GLU A 538 8.11 23.19 -17.89
N TYR A 539 6.99 23.72 -18.37
CA TYR A 539 6.97 25.03 -19.03
C TYR A 539 6.88 26.15 -17.99
N ASP A 540 7.87 27.05 -17.95
CA ASP A 540 7.93 28.10 -16.92
C ASP A 540 7.09 29.35 -17.24
N GLY A 541 6.41 29.37 -18.39
CA GLY A 541 5.76 30.55 -18.97
C GLY A 541 6.52 31.17 -20.14
N THR A 542 7.81 30.84 -20.30
CA THR A 542 8.70 31.38 -21.34
C THR A 542 9.54 30.34 -22.08
N ASP A 543 10.00 29.27 -21.42
CA ASP A 543 10.67 28.12 -22.05
C ASP A 543 10.43 26.83 -21.25
N TRP A 544 10.61 25.69 -21.92
CA TRP A 544 10.63 24.37 -21.33
C TRP A 544 11.94 24.12 -20.58
N LYS A 545 11.88 23.94 -19.26
CA LYS A 545 13.03 23.60 -18.43
C LYS A 545 12.95 22.13 -17.99
N PRO A 546 14.09 21.44 -17.81
CA PRO A 546 14.09 20.10 -17.22
C PRO A 546 13.36 20.13 -15.88
N TYR A 547 12.37 19.25 -15.73
CA TYR A 547 11.51 19.22 -14.56
C TYR A 547 12.32 18.74 -13.34
N SER A 548 12.65 19.66 -12.44
CA SER A 548 13.45 19.35 -11.24
C SER A 548 12.70 18.52 -10.20
N GLY A 549 11.39 18.33 -10.36
CA GLY A 549 10.58 17.59 -9.41
C GLY A 549 10.23 18.38 -8.16
N LYS A 550 9.71 19.62 -8.31
CA LYS A 550 8.83 20.18 -7.27
C LYS A 550 7.81 19.11 -6.92
N SER A 551 7.71 18.74 -5.64
CA SER A 551 6.75 17.72 -5.24
C SER A 551 5.33 18.13 -5.67
N ILE A 552 4.73 17.31 -6.53
CA ILE A 552 3.36 17.48 -7.05
C ILE A 552 2.34 17.41 -5.89
N PHE A 553 2.77 16.91 -4.73
CA PHE A 553 1.96 16.63 -3.55
C PHE A 553 1.99 17.77 -2.51
N VAL A 554 2.32 19.01 -2.91
CA VAL A 554 2.32 20.19 -2.03
C VAL A 554 1.28 21.23 -2.48
N GLY A 555 0.09 21.11 -1.89
CA GLY A 555 -0.93 22.18 -1.81
C GLY A 555 -1.03 22.76 -0.41
#